data_AF-A0A927FSK8-F1
#
_entry.id   AF-A0A927FSK8-F1
#
_cell.length_a   1.000
_cell.length_b   1.000
_cell.length_c   1.000
_cell.angle_alpha   90.00
_cell.angle_beta   90.00
_cell.angle_gamma   90.00
#
_symmetry.space_group_name_H-M   'P 1'
#
loop_
_entity.id
_entity.type
_entity.pdbx_description
1 polymer ?
#
loop_
_entity_poly.entity_id
_entity_poly.type
_entity_poly.pdbx_seq_one_letter_code
_entity_poly.pdbx_strand_id
1 'polypeptide(L)'
;MIDPDLPQLPPLGPKASNAYQRFARDLRAFTQALGQARPAGPVHGETLLALNGLILMANRLFRRHPEIPRFFPVGIGQPMALVDLGIVIARLNAAAARFEEIHPHLRPGARRF
;
A
#
# COMPACT_ATOMS: atom_id res chain seq x y z
N MET A 1 6.66 20.52 -8.10
CA MET A 1 6.33 21.75 -7.36
C MET A 1 5.69 21.30 -6.06
N ILE A 2 6.40 21.39 -4.94
CA ILE A 2 5.87 21.01 -3.63
C ILE A 2 5.16 22.26 -3.09
N ASP A 3 3.87 22.12 -2.80
CA ASP A 3 3.03 23.21 -2.30
C ASP A 3 3.53 23.64 -0.89
N PRO A 4 4.00 24.89 -0.70
CA PRO A 4 4.65 25.32 0.53
C PRO A 4 3.70 25.44 1.74
N ASP A 5 2.39 25.35 1.54
CA ASP A 5 1.35 25.56 2.57
C ASP A 5 0.69 24.27 3.09
N LEU A 6 1.26 23.08 2.82
CA LEU A 6 0.75 21.86 3.47
C LEU A 6 0.92 21.99 4.99
N PRO A 7 -0.17 21.98 5.78
CA PRO A 7 -0.07 22.06 7.24
C PRO A 7 0.84 20.93 7.71
N GLN A 8 1.90 21.29 8.45
CA GLN A 8 2.85 20.31 8.99
C GLN A 8 2.10 19.40 9.96
N LEU A 9 1.64 18.26 9.46
CA LEU A 9 1.01 17.25 10.28
C LEU A 9 2.04 16.77 11.31
N PRO A 10 1.62 16.53 12.56
CA PRO A 10 2.52 15.99 13.56
C PRO A 10 3.11 14.67 13.05
N PRO A 11 4.41 14.43 13.29
CA PRO A 11 5.05 13.21 12.84
C PRO A 11 4.32 11.98 13.38
N LEU A 12 4.30 10.90 12.59
CA LEU A 12 3.68 9.66 13.03
C LEU A 12 4.41 9.12 14.25
N GLY A 13 3.63 8.65 15.22
CA GLY A 13 4.19 7.94 16.36
C GLY A 13 4.92 6.66 15.90
N PRO A 14 5.92 6.17 16.67
CA PRO A 14 6.77 5.04 16.28
C PRO A 14 5.99 3.79 15.84
N LYS A 15 4.85 3.52 16.48
CA LYS A 15 3.97 2.39 16.15
C LYS A 15 3.39 2.50 14.74
N ALA A 16 2.96 3.69 14.32
CA ALA A 16 2.41 3.92 13.00
C ALA A 16 3.49 3.85 11.92
N SER A 17 4.68 4.40 12.21
CA SER A 17 5.84 4.33 11.31
C SER A 17 6.29 2.88 11.09
N ASN A 18 6.39 2.07 12.15
CA ASN A 18 6.73 0.65 12.04
C ASN A 18 5.64 -0.14 11.28
N ALA A 19 4.37 0.16 11.51
CA ALA A 19 3.27 -0.46 10.78
C ALA A 19 3.30 -0.10 9.28
N TYR A 20 3.63 1.15 8.95
CA TYR A 20 3.83 1.57 7.57
C TYR A 20 5.02 0.86 6.91
N GLN A 21 6.16 0.77 7.58
CA GLN A 21 7.33 0.06 7.04
C GLN A 21 7.04 -1.42 6.76
N ARG A 22 6.31 -2.10 7.67
CA ARG A 22 5.86 -3.47 7.44
C ARG A 22 4.95 -3.55 6.22
N PHE A 23 3.95 -2.67 6.12
CA PHE A 23 3.06 -2.58 4.97
C PHE A 23 3.82 -2.37 3.65
N ALA A 24 4.71 -1.38 3.60
CA ALA A 24 5.49 -1.05 2.41
C ALA A 24 6.41 -2.20 1.97
N ARG A 25 7.02 -2.91 2.93
CA ARG A 25 7.81 -4.11 2.65
C ARG A 25 6.96 -5.24 2.07
N ASP A 26 5.83 -5.53 2.68
CA ASP A 26 4.95 -6.63 2.25
C ASP A 26 4.35 -6.31 0.86
N LEU A 27 3.94 -5.06 0.60
CA LEU A 27 3.47 -4.60 -0.71
C LEU A 27 4.56 -4.70 -1.79
N ARG A 28 5.81 -4.36 -1.45
CA ARG A 28 6.95 -4.50 -2.37
C ARG A 28 7.21 -5.95 -2.72
N ALA A 29 7.24 -6.83 -1.71
CA ALA A 29 7.43 -8.27 -1.92
C ALA A 29 6.33 -8.84 -2.82
N PHE A 30 5.07 -8.46 -2.58
CA PHE A 30 3.93 -8.86 -3.38
C PHE A 30 4.04 -8.39 -4.84
N THR A 31 4.44 -7.13 -5.05
CA THR A 31 4.65 -6.55 -6.39
C THR A 31 5.81 -7.26 -7.13
N GLN A 32 6.91 -7.55 -6.43
CA GLN A 32 8.07 -8.23 -6.99
C GLN A 32 7.75 -9.67 -7.39
N ALA A 33 7.02 -10.42 -6.55
CA ALA A 33 6.63 -11.80 -6.84
C ALA A 33 5.84 -11.89 -8.15
N LEU A 34 4.92 -10.96 -8.39
CA LEU A 34 4.13 -10.91 -9.63
C LEU A 34 4.99 -10.52 -10.85
N GLY A 35 5.91 -9.59 -10.69
CA GLY A 35 6.82 -9.19 -11.77
C GLY A 35 7.81 -10.28 -12.18
N GLN A 36 8.35 -11.02 -11.20
CA GLN A 36 9.35 -12.07 -11.43
C GLN A 36 8.72 -13.36 -11.97
N ALA A 37 7.59 -13.78 -11.40
CA ALA A 37 6.95 -15.04 -11.79
C ALA A 37 6.31 -14.98 -13.18
N ARG A 38 6.05 -13.77 -13.72
CA ARG A 38 5.28 -13.53 -14.95
C ARG A 38 4.07 -14.48 -15.02
N PRO A 39 3.24 -14.53 -13.96
CA PRO A 39 2.21 -15.53 -13.83
C PRO A 39 1.23 -15.40 -15.00
N ALA A 40 0.78 -16.53 -15.51
CA ALA A 40 -0.25 -16.60 -16.53
C ALA A 40 -1.51 -17.23 -15.95
N GLY A 41 -2.67 -16.78 -16.42
CA GLY A 41 -3.96 -17.28 -15.97
C GLY A 41 -4.53 -16.55 -14.75
N PRO A 42 -5.61 -17.10 -14.16
CA PRO A 42 -6.34 -16.45 -13.09
C PRO A 42 -5.60 -16.52 -11.74
N VAL A 43 -5.90 -15.55 -10.88
CA VAL A 43 -5.35 -15.44 -9.53
C VAL A 43 -6.27 -16.16 -8.55
N HIS A 44 -5.72 -17.09 -7.80
CA HIS A 44 -6.46 -17.97 -6.90
C HIS A 44 -6.49 -17.50 -5.44
N GLY A 45 -7.29 -18.19 -4.62
CA GLY A 45 -7.70 -17.76 -3.29
C GLY A 45 -6.58 -17.39 -2.32
N GLU A 46 -5.44 -18.08 -2.34
CA GLU A 46 -4.31 -17.77 -1.44
C GLU A 46 -3.70 -16.39 -1.73
N THR A 47 -3.48 -16.06 -3.00
CA THR A 47 -3.00 -14.74 -3.42
C THR A 47 -4.03 -13.66 -3.10
N LEU A 48 -5.32 -13.96 -3.28
CA LEU A 48 -6.41 -13.03 -2.93
C LEU A 48 -6.55 -12.82 -1.43
N LEU A 49 -6.28 -13.84 -0.61
CA LEU A 49 -6.23 -13.75 0.84
C LEU A 49 -5.07 -12.86 1.29
N ALA A 50 -3.89 -13.03 0.70
CA ALA A 50 -2.74 -12.16 0.96
C ALA A 50 -3.01 -10.71 0.56
N LEU A 51 -3.65 -10.48 -0.60
CA LEU A 51 -4.09 -9.16 -1.03
C LEU A 51 -5.07 -8.52 -0.04
N ASN A 52 -6.04 -9.29 0.47
CA ASN A 52 -6.98 -8.80 1.48
C ASN A 52 -6.29 -8.41 2.79
N GLY A 53 -5.20 -9.09 3.16
CA GLY A 53 -4.34 -8.68 4.27
C GLY A 53 -3.71 -7.29 4.06
N LEU A 54 -3.17 -7.04 2.85
CA LEU A 54 -2.61 -5.72 2.48
C LEU A 54 -3.68 -4.63 2.49
N ILE A 55 -4.87 -4.91 1.94
CA ILE A 55 -6.03 -4.00 1.93
C ILE A 55 -6.44 -3.63 3.36
N LEU A 56 -6.51 -4.61 4.26
CA LEU A 56 -6.86 -4.37 5.66
C LEU A 56 -5.81 -3.47 6.35
N MET A 57 -4.52 -3.73 6.12
CA MET A 57 -3.44 -2.91 6.66
C MET A 57 -3.49 -1.47 6.11
N ALA A 58 -3.67 -1.30 4.81
CA ALA A 58 -3.80 0.00 4.15
C ALA A 58 -4.96 0.81 4.75
N ASN A 59 -6.15 0.21 4.85
CA ASN A 59 -7.32 0.88 5.44
C ASN A 59 -7.10 1.29 6.89
N ARG A 60 -6.35 0.52 7.69
CA ARG A 60 -6.03 0.87 9.08
C ARG A 60 -5.02 2.03 9.16
N LEU A 61 -4.00 2.02 8.31
CA LEU A 61 -2.97 3.06 8.25
C LEU A 61 -3.55 4.39 7.75
N PHE A 62 -4.30 4.36 6.66
CA PHE A 62 -4.75 5.54 5.95
C PHE A 62 -6.11 6.07 6.44
N ARG A 63 -6.72 5.44 7.45
CA ARG A 63 -8.06 5.80 7.95
C ARG A 63 -8.27 7.29 8.25
N ARG A 64 -7.22 7.97 8.71
CA ARG A 64 -7.24 9.39 9.12
C ARG A 64 -6.87 10.37 7.99
N HIS A 65 -6.63 9.86 6.79
CA HIS A 65 -6.21 10.62 5.62
C HIS A 65 -7.34 10.63 4.59
N PRO A 66 -8.27 11.61 4.64
CA PRO A 66 -9.43 11.66 3.74
C PRO A 66 -9.07 11.73 2.25
N GLU A 67 -7.88 12.23 1.92
CA GLU A 67 -7.30 12.31 0.58
C GLU A 67 -6.83 10.94 0.03
N ILE A 68 -6.72 9.91 0.88
CA ILE A 68 -6.32 8.56 0.46
C ILE A 68 -7.58 7.68 0.35
N PRO A 69 -7.80 6.99 -0.78
CA PRO A 69 -8.99 6.17 -0.97
C PRO A 69 -9.04 5.00 0.01
N ARG A 70 -10.25 4.60 0.39
CA ARG A 70 -10.49 3.31 1.05
C ARG A 70 -10.51 2.19 0.02
N PHE A 71 -10.06 1.03 0.45
CA PHE A 71 -10.00 -0.18 -0.36
C PHE A 71 -11.06 -1.17 0.11
N PHE A 72 -11.66 -1.90 -0.83
CA PHE A 72 -12.63 -2.94 -0.52
C PHE A 72 -11.95 -4.31 -0.63
N PRO A 73 -12.19 -5.23 0.33
CA PRO A 73 -11.75 -6.61 0.18
C PRO A 73 -12.30 -7.23 -1.10
N VAL A 74 -11.52 -8.12 -1.68
CA VAL A 74 -11.88 -8.86 -2.89
C VAL A 74 -12.44 -10.23 -2.51
N GLY A 75 -13.36 -10.75 -3.31
CA GLY A 75 -13.90 -12.10 -3.11
C GLY A 75 -12.82 -13.15 -3.34
N ILE A 76 -12.70 -14.12 -2.42
CA ILE A 76 -11.71 -15.22 -2.52
C ILE A 76 -12.30 -16.49 -3.16
N GLY A 77 -13.63 -16.56 -3.28
CA GLY A 77 -14.34 -17.73 -3.82
C GLY A 77 -14.40 -17.77 -5.35
N GLN A 78 -13.98 -16.70 -6.02
CA GLN A 78 -13.91 -16.63 -7.48
C GLN A 78 -12.51 -16.19 -7.89
N PRO A 79 -11.92 -16.80 -8.92
CA PRO A 79 -10.62 -16.37 -9.42
C PRO A 79 -10.69 -14.95 -9.98
N MET A 80 -9.65 -14.16 -9.74
CA MET A 80 -9.54 -12.79 -10.24
C MET A 80 -8.69 -12.76 -11.51
N ALA A 81 -9.00 -11.88 -12.47
CA ALA A 81 -8.13 -11.67 -13.61
C ALA A 81 -6.82 -11.00 -13.15
N LEU A 82 -5.70 -11.38 -13.77
CA LEU A 82 -4.39 -10.81 -13.41
C LEU A 82 -4.34 -9.28 -13.62
N VAL A 83 -5.07 -8.77 -14.62
CA VAL A 83 -5.20 -7.31 -14.86
C VAL A 83 -5.89 -6.60 -13.69
N ASP A 84 -6.94 -7.19 -13.12
CA ASP A 84 -7.66 -6.62 -11.98
C ASP A 84 -6.77 -6.60 -10.74
N LEU A 85 -6.00 -7.68 -10.52
CA LEU A 85 -4.99 -7.73 -9.47
C LEU A 85 -3.97 -6.59 -9.64
N GLY A 86 -3.46 -6.41 -10.87
CA GLY A 86 -2.54 -5.33 -11.22
C GLY A 86 -3.10 -3.94 -10.90
N ILE A 87 -4.39 -3.70 -11.21
CA ILE A 87 -5.07 -2.44 -10.90
C ILE A 87 -5.13 -2.21 -9.39
N VAL A 88 -5.48 -3.23 -8.59
CA VAL A 88 -5.56 -3.08 -7.12
C VAL A 88 -4.18 -2.76 -6.54
N ILE A 89 -3.13 -3.44 -7.00
CA ILE A 89 -1.75 -3.20 -6.55
C ILE A 89 -1.28 -1.80 -6.93
N ALA A 90 -1.56 -1.35 -8.16
CA ALA A 90 -1.22 0.00 -8.60
C ALA A 90 -1.88 1.05 -7.70
N ARG A 91 -3.15 0.85 -7.34
CA ARG A 91 -3.88 1.75 -6.42
C ARG A 91 -3.29 1.73 -5.00
N LEU A 92 -2.88 0.56 -4.49
CA LEU A 92 -2.22 0.45 -3.18
C LEU A 92 -0.86 1.17 -3.18
N ASN A 93 -0.07 1.03 -4.25
CA ASN A 93 1.20 1.75 -4.40
C ASN A 93 0.99 3.26 -4.49
N ALA A 94 -0.01 3.73 -5.24
CA ALA A 94 -0.35 5.15 -5.33
C ALA A 94 -0.75 5.72 -3.95
N ALA A 95 -1.56 4.98 -3.17
CA ALA A 95 -1.91 5.38 -1.81
C ALA A 95 -0.69 5.43 -0.87
N ALA A 96 0.23 4.47 -0.98
CA ALA A 96 1.47 4.46 -0.22
C ALA A 96 2.35 5.68 -0.56
N ALA A 97 2.52 5.98 -1.86
CA ALA A 97 3.25 7.14 -2.33
C ALA A 97 2.64 8.45 -1.79
N ARG A 98 1.32 8.58 -1.86
CA ARG A 98 0.62 9.76 -1.30
C ARG A 98 0.85 9.88 0.21
N PHE A 99 0.79 8.78 0.95
CA PHE A 99 1.07 8.77 2.38
C PHE A 99 2.50 9.21 2.70
N GLU A 100 3.49 8.84 1.88
CA GLU A 100 4.88 9.30 2.02
C GLU A 100 5.09 10.77 1.64
N GLU A 101 4.27 11.33 0.76
CA GLU A 101 4.26 12.79 0.50
C GLU A 101 3.77 13.55 1.72
N ILE A 102 2.72 13.05 2.37
CA ILE A 102 2.14 13.63 3.59
C ILE A 102 3.09 13.45 4.78
N HIS A 103 3.83 12.34 4.82
CA HIS A 103 4.77 11.99 5.89
C HIS A 103 6.20 11.78 5.34
N PRO A 104 6.94 12.85 4.97
CA PRO A 104 8.25 12.73 4.31
C PRO A 104 9.31 11.95 5.10
N HIS A 105 9.21 11.96 6.43
CA HIS A 105 10.11 11.24 7.34
C HIS A 105 10.05 9.71 7.21
N LEU A 106 9.03 9.16 6.54
CA LEU A 106 8.90 7.73 6.26
C LEU A 106 9.73 7.28 5.06
N ARG A 107 10.17 8.20 4.20
CA ARG A 107 10.92 7.84 3.00
C ARG A 107 12.24 7.15 3.37
N PRO A 108 12.60 6.05 2.70
CA PRO A 108 13.91 5.43 2.89
C PRO A 108 15.01 6.47 2.62
N GLY A 109 15.80 6.81 3.64
CA GLY A 109 16.83 7.85 3.57
C GLY A 109 16.47 9.20 4.22
N ALA A 110 15.27 9.37 4.77
CA ALA A 110 14.88 10.60 5.49
C ALA A 110 15.50 10.75 6.90
N ARG A 111 16.26 9.75 7.37
CA ARG A 111 17.22 9.93 8.47
C ARG A 111 18.52 10.50 7.90
N ARG A 112 18.62 11.83 7.91
CA ARG A 112 19.93 12.47 8.06
C ARG A 112 20.26 12.46 9.55
N PHE A 113 21.47 11.99 9.85
CA PHE A 113 22.13 12.19 11.14
C PHE A 113 22.25 13.67 11.45
#